data_AF-A0A9D7UJ14-F1
#
_entry.id   AF-A0A9D7UJ14-F1
#
_cell.length_a   1.000
_cell.length_b   1.000
_cell.length_c   1.000
_cell.angle_alpha   90.00
_cell.angle_beta   90.00
_cell.angle_gamma   90.00
#
_symmetry.space_group_name_H-M   'P 1'
#
loop_
_entity.id
_entity.type
_entity.pdbx_description
1 polymer ?
#
loop_
_entity_poly.entity_id
_entity_poly.type
_entity_poly.pdbx_seq_one_letter_code
_entity_poly.pdbx_strand_id
1 'polypeptide(L)' 'MSAYRPEFEAALRLFAEASEAMDRRGLPRPILVGGAAAELYSTSALTTGDFDFCTPVRSELEITVTVY' A
#
# COMPACT_ATOMS: atom_id res chain seq x y z
N MET A 1 4.84 0.74 -21.01
CA MET A 1 3.74 1.26 -20.17
C MET A 1 3.44 0.21 -19.13
N SER A 2 3.16 0.64 -17.90
CA SER A 2 2.69 -0.25 -16.83
C SER A 2 1.38 -0.93 -17.27
N ALA A 3 1.20 -2.19 -16.88
CA ALA A 3 -0.06 -2.91 -17.11
C ALA A 3 -1.12 -2.55 -16.04
N TYR A 4 -0.71 -1.83 -15.00
CA TYR A 4 -1.58 -1.34 -13.95
C TYR A 4 -2.31 -0.06 -14.36
N ARG A 5 -3.50 0.13 -13.80
CA ARG A 5 -4.23 1.40 -13.92
C ARG A 5 -3.42 2.52 -13.25
N PRO A 6 -3.42 3.75 -13.79
CA PRO A 6 -2.64 4.86 -13.25
C PRO A 6 -2.90 5.13 -11.75
N GLU A 7 -4.15 5.04 -11.33
CA GLU A 7 -4.56 5.28 -9.93
C GLU A 7 -4.04 4.18 -9.01
N PHE A 8 -4.00 2.93 -9.48
CA PHE A 8 -3.46 1.80 -8.73
C PHE A 8 -1.94 1.96 -8.54
N GLU A 9 -1.23 2.35 -9.60
CA GLU A 9 0.21 2.61 -9.51
C GLU A 9 0.52 3.81 -8.60
N ALA A 10 -0.29 4.87 -8.65
CA ALA A 10 -0.15 6.01 -7.74
C ALA A 10 -0.35 5.59 -6.27
N ALA A 11 -1.37 4.78 -5.99
CA ALA A 11 -1.60 4.26 -4.64
C ALA A 11 -0.46 3.35 -4.15
N LEU A 12 0.10 2.49 -5.03
CA LEU A 12 1.26 1.66 -4.69
C LEU A 12 2.50 2.50 -4.38
N ARG A 13 2.70 3.62 -5.07
CA ARG A 13 3.81 4.55 -4.78
C ARG A 13 3.65 5.20 -3.41
N LEU A 14 2.45 5.67 -3.07
CA LEU A 14 2.15 6.20 -1.73
C LEU A 14 2.35 5.13 -0.65
N PHE A 15 1.92 3.90 -0.90
CA PHE A 15 2.13 2.78 0.01
C PHE A 15 3.62 2.47 0.22
N ALA A 16 4.43 2.53 -0.85
CA ALA A 16 5.88 2.38 -0.76
C ALA A 16 6.52 3.49 0.06
N GLU A 17 6.13 4.76 -0.14
CA GLU A 17 6.62 5.90 0.63
C GLU A 17 6.27 5.80 2.12
N ALA A 18 5.04 5.40 2.45
CA ALA A 18 4.62 5.15 3.82
C ALA A 18 5.41 4.00 4.46
N SER A 19 5.67 2.93 3.70
CA SER A 19 6.47 1.79 4.15
C SER A 19 7.91 2.20 4.46
N GLU A 20 8.54 3.03 3.62
CA GLU A 20 9.89 3.57 3.86
C GLU A 20 9.93 4.56 5.03
N ALA A 21 8.87 5.34 5.24
CA ALA A 21 8.75 6.20 6.41
C ALA A 21 8.64 5.38 7.72
N MET A 22 7.92 4.25 7.70
CA MET A 22 7.82 3.32 8.82
C MET A 22 9.19 2.67 9.12
N ASP A 23 9.87 2.16 8.11
CA ASP A 23 11.18 1.50 8.25
C ASP A 23 12.23 2.45 8.82
N ARG A 24 12.27 3.72 8.35
CA ARG A 24 13.16 4.76 8.89
C ARG A 24 12.92 5.07 10.37
N ARG A 25 11.73 4.81 10.89
CA ARG A 25 11.37 4.96 12.30
C ARG A 25 11.67 3.70 13.13
N GLY A 26 12.23 2.65 12.52
CA GLY A 26 12.45 1.35 13.16
C GLY A 26 11.17 0.54 13.36
N LEU A 27 10.11 0.86 12.63
CA LEU A 27 8.81 0.18 12.71
C LEU A 27 8.67 -0.82 11.56
N PRO A 28 7.92 -1.93 11.74
CA PRO A 28 7.70 -2.88 10.65
C PRO A 28 6.89 -2.24 9.52
N ARG A 29 7.28 -2.55 8.28
CA ARG A 29 6.53 -2.16 7.09
C ARG A 29 5.14 -2.81 7.10
N PRO A 30 4.06 -2.09 6.76
CA PRO A 30 2.74 -2.68 6.61
C PRO A 30 2.71 -3.70 5.46
N ILE A 31 1.83 -4.68 5.55
CA ILE A 31 1.62 -5.70 4.52
C ILE A 31 0.36 -5.36 3.74
N LEU A 32 0.47 -5.26 2.41
CA LEU A 32 -0.68 -5.13 1.51
C LEU A 32 -1.45 -6.46 1.49
N VAL A 33 -2.75 -6.40 1.78
CA VAL A 33 -3.64 -7.57 1.79
C VAL A 33 -4.92 -7.27 1.01
N GLY A 34 -5.79 -8.27 0.89
CA GLY A 34 -7.11 -8.09 0.29
C GLY A 34 -7.05 -7.83 -1.21
N GLY A 35 -7.95 -6.95 -1.67
CA GLY A 35 -8.21 -6.74 -3.09
C GLY A 35 -7.04 -6.15 -3.87
N ALA A 36 -6.36 -5.13 -3.33
CA ALA A 36 -5.16 -4.57 -3.94
C ALA A 36 -4.01 -5.59 -4.05
N ALA A 37 -3.87 -6.52 -3.10
CA ALA A 37 -2.87 -7.59 -3.22
C ALA A 37 -3.21 -8.54 -4.39
N ALA A 38 -4.49 -8.85 -4.59
CA ALA A 38 -4.96 -9.64 -5.73
C ALA A 38 -4.80 -8.89 -7.07
N GLU A 39 -5.08 -7.59 -7.12
CA GLU A 39 -4.85 -6.73 -8.30
C GLU A 39 -3.36 -6.67 -8.66
N LEU A 40 -2.47 -6.51 -7.66
CA LEU A 40 -1.02 -6.53 -7.86
C LEU A 40 -0.55 -7.87 -8.45
N TYR A 41 -0.94 -8.98 -7.83
CA TYR A 41 -0.58 -10.34 -8.25
C TYR A 41 -1.08 -10.67 -9.65
N SER A 42 -2.32 -10.29 -9.95
CA SER A 42 -2.97 -10.59 -11.23
C SER A 42 -2.61 -9.62 -12.36
N THR A 43 -1.75 -8.63 -12.09
CA THR A 43 -1.39 -7.59 -13.08
C THR A 43 -2.63 -6.86 -13.61
N SER A 44 -3.52 -6.44 -12.70
CA SER A 44 -4.81 -5.80 -13.01
C SER A 44 -5.80 -6.62 -13.86
N ALA A 45 -5.64 -7.96 -13.93
CA ALA A 45 -6.73 -8.81 -14.44
C ALA A 45 -7.94 -8.85 -13.50
N LEU A 46 -7.75 -8.57 -12.21
CA LEU A 46 -8.78 -8.31 -11.22
C LEU A 46 -8.68 -6.85 -10.74
N THR A 47 -9.82 -6.20 -10.55
CA THR A 47 -9.91 -4.83 -10.02
C THR A 47 -10.90 -4.80 -8.87
N THR A 48 -10.44 -4.41 -7.68
CA THR A 48 -11.29 -4.39 -6.46
C THR A 48 -11.58 -2.97 -5.98
N GLY A 49 -10.65 -2.04 -6.23
CA GLY A 49 -10.82 -0.61 -5.98
C GLY A 49 -10.49 -0.14 -4.55
N ASP A 50 -10.02 -1.03 -3.68
CA ASP A 50 -9.70 -0.78 -2.28
C ASP A 50 -8.28 -1.25 -1.90
N PHE A 51 -7.73 -0.64 -0.84
CA PHE A 51 -6.43 -0.99 -0.28
C PHE A 51 -6.59 -1.32 1.20
N ASP A 52 -6.28 -2.57 1.56
CA ASP A 52 -6.24 -3.03 2.94
C ASP A 52 -4.80 -3.30 3.38
N PHE A 53 -4.49 -2.94 4.62
CA PHE A 53 -3.17 -3.12 5.22
C PHE A 53 -3.25 -3.93 6.51
N CYS A 54 -2.28 -4.84 6.69
CA CYS A 54 -2.05 -5.54 7.94
C CYS A 54 -0.75 -5.04 8.58
N THR A 55 -0.79 -4.63 9.85
CA THR A 55 0.37 -4.16 10.59
C THR A 55 0.18 -4.36 12.10
N PRO A 56 1.25 -4.68 12.86
CA PRO A 56 1.18 -4.70 14.33
C PRO A 56 1.17 -3.29 14.95
N VAL A 57 1.44 -2.24 14.16
CA VAL A 57 1.61 -0.84 14.60
C VAL A 57 0.64 0.08 13.85
N ARG A 58 -0.65 -0.19 14.02
CA ARG A 58 -1.74 0.48 13.28
C ARG A 58 -1.75 1.99 13.50
N SER A 59 -1.65 2.44 14.75
CA SER A 59 -1.71 3.87 15.10
C SER A 59 -0.58 4.66 14.44
N GLU A 60 0.63 4.09 14.40
CA GLU A 60 1.80 4.72 13.79
C GLU A 60 1.70 4.78 12.27
N LEU A 61 1.09 3.75 11.65
CA LEU A 61 0.80 3.74 10.23
C LEU A 61 -0.22 4.83 9.88
N GLU A 62 -1.32 4.95 10.62
CA GLU A 62 -2.36 5.96 10.40
C GLU A 62 -1.80 7.38 10.49
N ILE A 63 -0.94 7.66 11.48
CA ILE A 63 -0.22 8.94 11.57
C ILE A 63 0.67 9.17 10.34
N THR A 64 1.38 8.14 9.86
CA THR A 64 2.29 8.27 8.71
C THR A 64 1.54 8.56 7.42
N VAL A 65 0.40 7.90 7.21
CA VAL A 65 -0.40 8.04 5.98
C VAL A 65 -1.19 9.34 5.97
N THR A 66 -1.59 9.88 7.13
CA THR A 66 -2.34 11.15 7.22
C THR A 66 -1.51 12.38 6.81
N VAL A 67 -0.19 12.25 6.66
CA VAL A 67 0.70 13.34 6.25
C VAL A 67 0.73 13.54 4.72
N TYR A 68 0.07 12.68 3.94
CA TYR A 68 0.05 12.69 2.47
C TYR A 68 -1.33 13.04 1.89
#